data_AF-A0A1I9Q4J0-F1
#
_entry.id   AF-A0A1I9Q4J0-F1
#
_cell.length_a   1.000
_cell.length_b   1.000
_cell.length_c   1.000
_cell.angle_alpha   90.00
_cell.angle_beta   90.00
_cell.angle_gamma   90.00
#
_symmetry.space_group_name_H-M   'P 1'
#
loop_
_entity.id
_entity.type
_entity.pdbx_description
1 polymer ?
#
loop_
_entity_poly.entity_id
_entity_poly.type
_entity_poly.pdbx_seq_one_letter_code
_entity_poly.pdbx_strand_id
1 'polypeptide(L)'
;LPKPVDPSRKRRGGKRVRKMKERYAVTELRKQQNRMNFGDIEEDAYQNDLGYTRGTIGKSGTGRIRLPQVDEKTKVRISKTLHKNLQKQQQWGGSTTVRKQVSGTASSVAFTPMQG
;
A
#
# COMPACT_ATOMS: atom_id res chain seq x y z
N LEU A 1 -14.79 -9.19 -29.11
CA LEU A 1 -15.10 -8.35 -27.92
C LEU A 1 -16.59 -8.51 -27.58
N PRO A 2 -17.00 -8.45 -26.31
CA PRO A 2 -18.42 -8.37 -25.99
C PRO A 2 -19.06 -7.15 -26.66
N LYS A 3 -20.36 -7.21 -26.94
CA LYS A 3 -21.08 -6.11 -27.57
C LYS A 3 -20.98 -4.84 -26.69
N PRO A 4 -20.69 -3.65 -27.25
CA PRO A 4 -20.67 -2.37 -26.52
C PRO A 4 -22.07 -1.91 -26.11
N VAL A 5 -22.71 -2.67 -25.22
CA VAL A 5 -24.01 -2.34 -24.63
C VAL A 5 -23.76 -2.05 -23.16
N ASP A 6 -24.28 -0.94 -22.65
CA ASP A 6 -24.16 -0.60 -21.22
C ASP A 6 -25.27 -1.29 -20.41
N PRO A 7 -24.94 -2.34 -19.63
CA PRO A 7 -25.93 -2.98 -18.79
C PRO A 7 -26.25 -2.13 -17.55
N SER A 8 -27.45 -2.29 -17.00
CA SER A 8 -27.82 -1.66 -15.73
C SER A 8 -26.87 -2.05 -14.59
N ARG A 9 -26.43 -1.05 -13.83
CA ARG A 9 -25.40 -1.20 -12.78
C ARG A 9 -25.96 -1.85 -11.52
N LYS A 10 -25.39 -2.99 -11.13
CA LYS A 10 -25.67 -3.62 -9.82
C LYS A 10 -25.06 -2.79 -8.68
N ARG A 11 -25.91 -2.30 -7.77
CA ARG A 11 -25.49 -1.57 -6.56
C ARG A 11 -25.21 -2.56 -5.43
N ARG A 12 -24.05 -2.43 -4.79
CA ARG A 12 -23.63 -3.26 -3.63
C ARG A 12 -22.97 -2.37 -2.58
N GLY A 13 -23.43 -2.53 -1.33
CA GLY A 13 -23.06 -1.67 -0.20
C GLY A 13 -22.36 -2.35 0.98
N GLY A 14 -22.06 -3.66 0.91
CA GLY A 14 -21.41 -4.38 2.02
C GLY A 14 -19.96 -3.94 2.29
N LYS A 15 -19.48 -4.16 3.53
CA LYS A 15 -18.13 -3.77 4.00
C LYS A 15 -16.99 -4.21 3.06
N ARG A 16 -17.00 -5.48 2.62
CA ARG A 16 -16.01 -6.02 1.67
C ARG A 16 -16.03 -5.28 0.33
N VAL A 17 -17.22 -4.92 -0.17
CA VAL A 17 -17.37 -4.20 -1.44
C VAL A 17 -16.93 -2.75 -1.30
N ARG A 18 -17.24 -2.08 -0.18
CA ARG A 18 -16.75 -0.72 0.12
C ARG A 18 -15.22 -0.69 0.13
N LYS A 19 -14.58 -1.58 0.91
CA LYS A 19 -13.11 -1.72 0.94
C LYS A 19 -12.51 -2.05 -0.43
N MET A 20 -13.22 -2.80 -1.28
CA MET A 20 -12.77 -3.07 -2.65
C MET A 20 -12.85 -1.80 -3.50
N LYS A 21 -13.98 -1.09 -3.49
CA LYS A 21 -14.18 0.17 -4.24
C LYS A 21 -13.21 1.26 -3.80
N GLU A 22 -12.95 1.38 -2.51
CA GLU A 22 -12.01 2.34 -1.94
C GLU A 22 -10.59 2.18 -2.49
N ARG A 23 -10.15 0.94 -2.81
CA ARG A 23 -8.84 0.70 -3.44
C ARG A 23 -8.74 1.25 -4.86
N TYR A 24 -9.84 1.34 -5.57
CA TYR A 24 -9.91 1.85 -6.95
C TYR A 24 -10.35 3.31 -7.01
N ALA A 25 -10.84 3.86 -5.90
CA ALA A 25 -11.27 5.24 -5.83
C ALA A 25 -10.06 6.19 -5.86
N VAL A 26 -10.24 7.34 -6.52
CA VAL A 26 -9.25 8.42 -6.51
C VAL A 26 -9.09 8.92 -5.07
N THR A 27 -7.84 9.01 -4.59
CA THR A 27 -7.52 9.50 -3.26
C THR A 27 -7.78 10.99 -3.12
N GLU A 28 -7.97 11.46 -1.89
CA GLU A 28 -8.08 12.89 -1.62
C GLU A 28 -6.84 13.67 -2.08
N LEU A 29 -5.65 13.10 -1.91
CA LEU A 29 -4.40 13.69 -2.43
C LEU A 29 -4.48 13.89 -3.95
N ARG A 30 -4.90 12.87 -4.71
CA ARG A 30 -5.01 12.99 -6.17
C ARG A 30 -6.17 13.89 -6.60
N LYS A 31 -7.23 14.01 -5.80
CA LYS A 31 -8.28 15.00 -6.04
C LYS A 31 -7.75 16.43 -5.89
N GLN A 32 -6.90 16.69 -4.90
CA GLN A 32 -6.28 18.00 -4.70
C GLN A 32 -5.27 18.31 -5.83
N GLN A 33 -4.56 17.29 -6.30
CA GLN A 33 -3.72 17.39 -7.50
C GLN A 33 -4.51 17.80 -8.75
N ASN A 34 -5.71 17.22 -8.92
CA ASN A 34 -6.57 17.51 -10.07
C ASN A 34 -7.40 18.80 -9.90
N ARG A 35 -7.31 19.50 -8.76
CA ARG A 35 -7.97 20.79 -8.56
C ARG A 35 -7.03 21.88 -9.06
N MET A 36 -7.60 22.81 -9.82
CA MET A 36 -6.92 23.94 -10.41
C MET A 36 -7.64 25.21 -9.98
N ASN A 37 -6.87 26.23 -9.63
CA ASN A 37 -7.42 27.54 -9.30
C ASN A 37 -7.47 28.40 -10.57
N PHE A 38 -8.64 28.92 -10.90
CA PHE A 38 -8.77 29.81 -12.04
C PHE A 38 -8.09 31.15 -11.76
N GLY A 39 -7.26 31.63 -12.69
CA GLY A 39 -6.54 32.90 -12.58
C GLY A 39 -5.20 32.84 -11.86
N ASP A 40 -4.86 31.71 -11.22
CA ASP A 40 -3.56 31.49 -10.58
C ASP A 40 -2.64 30.66 -11.51
N ILE A 41 -1.37 31.07 -11.62
CA ILE A 41 -0.37 30.24 -12.30
C ILE A 41 0.02 29.08 -11.37
N GLU A 42 0.10 27.87 -11.92
CA GLU A 42 0.57 26.70 -11.17
C GLU A 42 2.08 26.73 -10.96
N GLU A 43 2.54 26.16 -9.84
CA GLU A 43 3.98 26.08 -9.51
C GLU A 43 4.73 25.26 -10.57
N ASP A 44 4.05 24.30 -11.19
CA ASP A 44 4.54 23.44 -12.26
C ASP A 44 4.32 23.99 -13.68
N ALA A 45 3.89 25.25 -13.85
CA ALA A 45 3.60 25.83 -15.18
C ALA A 45 4.78 25.80 -16.16
N TYR A 46 6.01 25.76 -15.65
CA TYR A 46 7.23 25.70 -16.45
C TYR A 46 7.83 24.28 -16.56
N GLN A 47 7.18 23.28 -15.97
CA GLN A 47 7.66 21.90 -15.93
C GLN A 47 7.00 21.04 -17.02
N ASN A 48 7.36 21.31 -18.28
CA ASN A 48 6.77 20.64 -19.45
C ASN A 48 7.21 19.17 -19.63
N ASP A 49 8.33 18.76 -19.04
CA ASP A 49 8.97 17.46 -19.33
C ASP A 49 8.41 16.30 -18.47
N LEU A 50 7.94 16.57 -17.25
CA LEU A 50 7.51 15.49 -16.33
C LEU A 50 6.03 15.08 -16.47
N GLY A 51 5.22 15.85 -17.22
CA GLY A 51 3.83 15.50 -17.55
C GLY A 51 2.89 15.33 -16.35
N TYR A 52 3.23 15.87 -15.17
CA TYR A 52 2.35 15.89 -14.00
C TYR A 52 2.24 17.28 -13.42
N THR A 53 1.04 17.60 -12.94
CA THR A 53 0.76 18.85 -12.23
C THR A 53 0.61 18.61 -10.73
N ARG A 54 0.96 19.59 -9.90
CA ARG A 54 0.69 19.53 -8.45
C ARG A 54 -0.66 20.15 -8.10
N GLY A 55 -1.23 20.96 -8.99
CA GLY A 55 -2.49 21.68 -8.76
C GLY A 55 -2.47 22.40 -7.42
N THR A 56 -3.53 22.23 -6.63
CA THR A 56 -3.63 22.87 -5.30
C THR A 56 -2.73 22.28 -4.20
N ILE A 57 -1.96 21.22 -4.46
CA ILE A 57 -1.05 20.65 -3.46
C ILE A 57 0.11 21.62 -3.24
N GLY A 58 0.33 22.05 -1.99
CA GLY A 58 1.41 22.97 -1.63
C GLY A 58 1.02 24.46 -1.70
N LYS A 59 -0.05 24.80 -2.40
CA LYS A 59 -0.54 26.19 -2.56
C LYS A 59 -1.28 26.78 -1.36
N SER A 60 -1.58 25.97 -0.33
CA SER A 60 -2.20 26.51 0.89
C SER A 60 -1.17 27.26 1.71
N GLY A 61 -1.41 28.55 1.94
CA GLY A 61 -0.56 29.42 2.77
C GLY A 61 -0.18 28.79 4.12
N THR A 62 0.95 29.24 4.65
CA THR A 62 1.57 28.77 5.90
C THR A 62 0.55 28.78 7.05
N GLY A 63 -0.06 27.63 7.38
CA GLY A 63 -1.05 27.55 8.46
C GLY A 63 -2.13 26.48 8.32
N ARG A 64 -2.33 25.87 7.14
CA ARG A 64 -3.23 24.71 7.03
C ARG A 64 -2.54 23.44 7.51
N ILE A 65 -2.78 23.09 8.78
CA ILE A 65 -2.27 21.88 9.45
C ILE A 65 -2.78 20.58 8.80
N ARG A 66 -3.93 20.63 8.10
CA ARG A 66 -4.58 19.45 7.50
C ARG A 66 -4.35 19.38 6.00
N LEU A 67 -3.15 18.97 5.59
CA LEU A 67 -2.90 18.53 4.22
C LEU A 67 -3.58 17.18 3.95
N PRO A 68 -3.97 16.88 2.69
CA PRO A 68 -4.46 15.56 2.34
C PRO A 68 -3.37 14.52 2.65
N GLN A 69 -3.62 13.64 3.63
CA GLN A 69 -2.67 12.61 3.99
C GLN A 69 -2.55 11.55 2.89
N VAL A 70 -1.36 10.96 2.76
CA VAL A 70 -1.14 9.80 1.90
C VAL A 70 -1.94 8.64 2.46
N ASP A 71 -2.91 8.17 1.69
CA ASP A 71 -3.78 7.09 2.10
C ASP A 71 -3.03 5.75 2.12
N GLU A 72 -3.06 5.04 3.24
CA GLU A 72 -2.38 3.73 3.33
C GLU A 72 -2.92 2.69 2.35
N LYS A 73 -4.15 2.87 1.87
CA LYS A 73 -4.77 1.92 0.93
C LYS A 73 -4.17 1.96 -0.47
N THR A 74 -3.43 3.02 -0.84
CA THR A 74 -2.72 3.11 -2.12
C THR A 74 -1.33 2.49 -2.09
N LYS A 75 -0.83 2.09 -0.92
CA LYS A 75 0.43 1.34 -0.82
C LYS A 75 0.33 0.09 -1.69
N VAL A 76 1.36 -0.13 -2.52
CA VAL A 76 1.40 -1.26 -3.47
C VAL A 76 1.32 -2.56 -2.68
N ARG A 77 0.37 -3.43 -3.04
CA ARG A 77 0.19 -4.74 -2.43
C ARG A 77 0.72 -5.81 -3.37
N ILE A 78 1.59 -6.66 -2.85
CA ILE A 78 2.06 -7.85 -3.56
C ILE A 78 0.93 -8.88 -3.72
N SER A 79 0.92 -9.56 -4.87
CA SER A 79 -0.02 -10.66 -5.11
C SER A 79 0.26 -11.82 -4.15
N LYS A 80 -0.72 -12.69 -3.92
CA LYS A 80 -0.54 -13.86 -3.04
C LYS A 80 0.56 -14.79 -3.55
N THR A 81 0.71 -14.92 -4.86
CA THR A 81 1.75 -15.75 -5.49
C THR A 81 3.12 -15.14 -5.28
N LEU A 82 3.27 -13.82 -5.54
CA LEU A 82 4.52 -13.11 -5.31
C LEU A 82 4.93 -13.14 -3.84
N HIS A 83 3.97 -12.97 -2.92
CA HIS A 83 4.23 -13.07 -1.49
C HIS A 83 4.77 -14.45 -1.07
N LYS A 84 4.17 -15.54 -1.59
CA LYS A 84 4.65 -16.90 -1.34
C LYS A 84 6.05 -17.15 -1.92
N ASN A 85 6.31 -16.67 -3.13
CA ASN A 85 7.62 -16.82 -3.77
C ASN A 85 8.69 -16.02 -3.03
N LEU A 86 8.39 -14.77 -2.64
CA LEU A 86 9.29 -13.95 -1.85
C LEU A 86 9.59 -14.59 -0.50
N GLN A 87 8.60 -15.17 0.18
CA GLN A 87 8.79 -15.87 1.45
C GLN A 87 9.68 -17.13 1.29
N LYS A 88 9.47 -17.92 0.23
CA LYS A 88 10.34 -19.06 -0.09
C LYS A 88 11.78 -18.61 -0.40
N GLN A 89 11.93 -17.52 -1.15
CA GLN A 89 13.24 -16.96 -1.47
C GLN A 89 13.94 -16.41 -0.22
N GLN A 90 13.22 -15.80 0.72
CA GLN A 90 13.77 -15.39 2.01
C GLN A 90 14.21 -16.58 2.87
N GLN A 91 13.49 -17.72 2.83
CA GLN A 91 13.94 -18.96 3.47
C GLN A 91 15.24 -19.50 2.85
N TRP A 92 15.51 -19.21 1.57
CA TRP A 92 16.68 -19.71 0.84
C TRP A 92 17.82 -18.69 0.74
N GLY A 93 17.61 -17.44 1.17
CA GLY A 93 18.53 -16.31 0.98
C GLY A 93 18.91 -15.54 2.24
N GLY A 94 18.59 -16.05 3.43
CA GLY A 94 18.89 -15.40 4.71
C GLY A 94 19.47 -16.38 5.72
N SER A 95 20.81 -16.39 5.82
CA SER A 95 21.61 -17.22 6.74
C SER A 95 21.41 -18.72 6.55
N THR A 96 22.37 -19.36 5.88
CA THR A 96 22.70 -20.75 6.20
C THR A 96 22.72 -20.91 7.72
N THR A 97 22.01 -21.92 8.21
CA THR A 97 21.93 -22.38 9.59
C THR A 97 23.26 -22.90 10.15
N VAL A 98 24.39 -22.53 9.53
CA VAL A 98 25.74 -22.98 9.89
C VAL A 98 26.54 -21.89 10.62
N ARG A 99 26.11 -20.61 10.63
CA ARG A 99 26.91 -19.52 11.25
C ARG A 99 26.16 -18.49 12.09
N LYS A 100 25.06 -18.87 12.75
CA LYS A 100 24.47 -17.99 13.77
C LYS A 100 24.23 -18.76 15.05
N GLN A 101 25.33 -18.94 15.79
CA GLN A 101 25.37 -19.22 17.22
C GLN A 101 24.44 -20.37 17.66
N VAL A 102 25.02 -21.57 17.69
CA VAL A 102 24.56 -22.67 18.54
C VAL A 102 24.64 -22.18 20.00
N SER A 103 23.60 -21.48 20.47
CA SER A 103 23.38 -21.35 21.91
C SER A 103 22.82 -22.69 22.40
N GLY A 104 23.74 -23.57 22.78
CA GLY A 104 23.47 -24.90 23.33
C GLY A 104 22.82 -24.85 24.72
N THR A 105 21.58 -24.37 24.81
CA THR A 105 20.80 -24.39 26.06
C THR A 105 19.34 -24.86 25.88
N ALA A 106 18.94 -25.30 24.68
CA ALA A 106 17.57 -25.80 24.43
C ALA A 106 17.41 -27.32 24.64
N SER A 107 18.11 -27.90 25.63
CA SER A 107 17.95 -29.31 26.01
C SER A 107 17.32 -29.40 27.39
N SER A 108 15.99 -29.43 27.48
CA SER A 108 15.29 -29.84 28.69
C SER A 108 15.11 -31.37 28.66
N VAL A 109 16.07 -32.10 29.23
CA VAL A 109 15.91 -33.52 29.56
C VAL A 109 15.05 -33.60 30.82
N ALA A 110 13.82 -34.11 30.70
CA ALA A 110 12.96 -34.37 31.84
C ALA A 110 13.33 -35.73 32.45
N PHE A 111 13.96 -35.72 33.62
CA PHE A 111 14.10 -36.90 34.47
C PHE A 111 12.81 -37.06 35.28
N THR A 112 12.00 -38.06 34.95
CA THR A 112 10.98 -38.58 35.89
C THR A 112 11.68 -39.57 36.82
N PRO A 113 11.84 -39.29 38.13
CA PRO A 113 12.27 -40.33 39.05
C PRO A 113 11.11 -41.30 39.24
N MET A 114 11.20 -42.47 38.59
CA MET A 114 10.42 -43.64 39.00
C MET A 114 10.95 -44.08 40.36
N GLN A 115 10.14 -43.91 41.40
CA GLN A 115 10.38 -44.48 42.73
C GLN A 115 9.39 -45.63 42.93
N GLY A 116 9.89 -46.70 43.55
CA GLY A 116 9.32 -48.05 43.66
C GLY A 116 7.87 -48.17 44.10
#